data_AF-A0A7W6P6Q5-F1
#
_entry.id   AF-A0A7W6P6Q5-F1
#
_cell.length_a   1.000
_cell.length_b   1.000
_cell.length_c   1.000
_cell.angle_alpha   90.00
_cell.angle_beta   90.00
_cell.angle_gamma   90.00
#
_symmetry.space_group_name_H-M   'P 1'
#
loop_
_entity.id
_entity.type
_entity.pdbx_description
1 polymer ?
#
loop_
_entity_poly.entity_id
_entity_poly.type
_entity_poly.pdbx_seq_one_letter_code
_entity_poly.pdbx_strand_id
1 'polypeptide(L)'
;MKKGFTFMATLKYLSLALVSGLFLVSTGCNKDFQNTLPQGFKNDTAGLGAGKKVLYIILDGVTGAAVRTLAPTNLAQINAKATYSYDGLADNKYNVITHASAWTTMLTGYDYTKHNVTTEDFAGLNLQNTPTIFTRIKSSLNNARTVSIASTSVFTDKLAGDAVVKQTVSDDAAVKTGVIAELSTNNPSMVVAQFHSAETAGAANGYTASTPAYAAAINSIDGYIGEIMTALKARKGYSGENWLVIIASNKGGGASGGAPGSNIFNDASRNAYIAFYNPRFSSVKITQPDPASYPFVGTAPRFVATTASNVTAIQNNTTIGNFGSTGDFTFMFKFRDDYGQANYYPMFLAKRNAFNSVSSTGWGFLFGANSAQLDWGGSPRPGFGIDIRDGRWHTVAFTIGLLNGTRTLTLYVDGLTRYSGSINGRNIDNNTPLRLGGDIGTDGNTQTNLLIRDVALFNVAMSATDVAAIMRTQIKPSTPFYNNLLGFWPGNETSGTVMLDQSGKGNNFTYSSNVAFANFEEISPNISPDISPAAYLSVPNGVDIPLLIYNWLNIAVSPQWGLTGRLYNPTVSLPTN
;
A
#
# COMPACT_ATOMS: atom_id res chain seq x y z
N MET A 1 -58.60 -6.09 60.13
CA MET A 1 -57.21 -6.03 60.62
C MET A 1 -56.24 -6.32 59.48
N LYS A 2 -55.68 -5.30 58.84
CA LYS A 2 -54.47 -5.43 58.00
C LYS A 2 -53.61 -4.18 58.21
N LYS A 3 -52.35 -4.43 58.55
CA LYS A 3 -51.34 -3.49 59.04
C LYS A 3 -50.90 -2.52 57.94
N GLY A 4 -50.63 -1.28 58.34
CA GLY A 4 -50.06 -0.25 57.50
C GLY A 4 -48.57 -0.44 57.21
N PHE A 5 -48.13 0.21 56.14
CA PHE A 5 -46.74 0.59 55.91
C PHE A 5 -46.74 2.06 55.49
N THR A 6 -46.13 2.91 56.31
CA THR A 6 -46.05 4.37 56.17
C THR A 6 -44.97 4.74 55.15
N PHE A 7 -45.38 5.43 54.10
CA PHE A 7 -44.56 5.88 52.97
C PHE A 7 -44.02 7.30 53.21
N MET A 8 -43.14 7.49 54.21
CA MET A 8 -42.64 8.84 54.56
C MET A 8 -41.15 8.93 54.87
N ALA A 9 -40.33 7.95 54.45
CA ALA A 9 -38.87 7.99 54.65
C ALA A 9 -38.03 8.08 53.37
N THR A 10 -38.62 7.92 52.17
CA THR A 10 -37.87 7.82 50.91
C THR A 10 -37.77 9.13 50.10
N LEU A 11 -38.46 10.20 50.51
CA LEU A 11 -38.53 11.43 49.70
C LEU A 11 -37.46 12.49 50.04
N LYS A 12 -36.72 12.33 51.14
CA LYS A 12 -35.65 13.27 51.53
C LYS A 12 -34.27 12.95 50.93
N TYR A 13 -34.07 11.75 50.40
CA TYR A 13 -32.80 11.37 49.74
C TYR A 13 -32.86 11.43 48.20
N LEU A 14 -34.05 11.51 47.60
CA LEU A 14 -34.19 11.68 46.15
C LEU A 14 -33.91 13.12 45.70
N SER A 15 -34.23 14.11 46.54
CA SER A 15 -34.01 15.52 46.26
C SER A 15 -32.55 15.97 46.45
N LEU A 16 -31.77 15.27 47.28
CA LEU A 16 -30.32 15.55 47.44
C LEU A 16 -29.48 14.86 46.34
N ALA A 17 -29.95 13.74 45.78
CA ALA A 17 -29.32 13.06 44.66
C ALA A 17 -29.61 13.76 43.31
N LEU A 18 -30.79 14.37 43.13
CA LEU A 18 -31.09 15.13 41.90
C LEU A 18 -30.38 16.48 41.83
N VAL A 19 -30.10 17.14 42.96
CA VAL A 19 -29.38 18.43 42.97
C VAL A 19 -27.86 18.25 42.88
N SER A 20 -27.32 17.10 43.28
CA SER A 20 -25.90 16.77 43.13
C SER A 20 -25.58 16.09 41.78
N GLY A 21 -26.57 15.50 41.10
CA GLY A 21 -26.43 14.88 39.78
C GLY A 21 -26.54 15.86 38.60
N LEU A 22 -27.07 17.07 38.79
CA LEU A 22 -27.16 18.08 37.73
C LEU A 22 -25.92 18.97 37.58
N PHE A 23 -24.91 18.85 38.45
CA PHE A 23 -23.67 19.62 38.40
C PHE A 23 -22.46 18.88 37.82
N LEU A 24 -22.63 17.64 37.33
CA LEU A 24 -21.53 16.80 36.81
C LEU A 24 -21.67 16.39 35.34
N VAL A 25 -22.55 17.03 34.56
CA VAL A 25 -22.77 16.71 33.13
C VAL A 25 -22.48 17.90 32.19
N SER A 26 -21.75 18.93 32.64
CA SER A 26 -21.47 20.13 31.82
C SER A 26 -19.99 20.46 31.57
N THR A 27 -19.05 19.56 31.90
CA THR A 27 -17.62 19.75 31.59
C THR A 27 -17.08 18.80 30.51
N GLY A 28 -17.94 18.39 29.57
CA GLY A 28 -17.51 17.93 28.26
C GLY A 28 -17.47 19.10 27.29
N CYS A 29 -16.51 20.00 27.41
CA CYS A 29 -16.30 21.07 26.41
C CYS A 29 -15.75 20.46 25.10
N ASN A 30 -16.63 19.87 24.29
CA ASN A 30 -16.44 19.74 22.85
C ASN A 30 -16.59 21.12 22.17
N LYS A 31 -15.87 22.13 22.70
CA LYS A 31 -15.79 23.42 22.04
C LYS A 31 -14.87 23.23 20.85
N ASP A 32 -15.42 23.43 19.65
CA ASP A 32 -14.62 23.63 18.46
C ASP A 32 -13.48 24.61 18.78
N PHE A 33 -12.34 24.41 18.13
CA PHE A 33 -11.34 25.46 17.98
C PHE A 33 -12.05 26.76 17.53
N GLN A 34 -12.39 27.66 18.46
CA GLN A 34 -13.24 28.81 18.17
C GLN A 34 -12.75 29.55 16.91
N ASN A 35 -13.68 29.76 15.98
CA ASN A 35 -13.44 30.40 14.69
C ASN A 35 -13.51 31.92 14.86
N THR A 36 -12.47 32.53 15.45
CA THR A 36 -12.36 33.99 15.59
C THR A 36 -11.81 34.60 14.31
N LEU A 37 -12.59 34.58 13.23
CA LEU A 37 -12.30 35.41 12.05
C LEU A 37 -12.77 36.85 12.33
N PRO A 38 -11.90 37.88 12.28
CA PRO A 38 -12.32 39.27 12.39
C PRO A 38 -13.21 39.69 11.20
N GLN A 39 -14.17 40.58 11.45
CA GLN A 39 -15.17 41.10 10.49
C GLN A 39 -14.60 42.01 9.37
N GLY A 40 -13.28 42.09 9.18
CA GLY A 40 -12.68 42.90 8.12
C GLY A 40 -11.27 42.43 7.78
N PHE A 41 -11.09 42.00 6.53
CA PHE A 41 -9.77 41.69 5.98
C PHE A 41 -9.38 42.76 4.95
N LYS A 42 -8.13 43.23 5.03
CA LYS A 42 -7.49 43.94 3.91
C LYS A 42 -7.31 42.95 2.77
N ASN A 43 -7.78 43.31 1.58
CA ASN A 43 -7.63 42.53 0.36
C ASN A 43 -6.14 42.52 -0.02
N ASP A 44 -5.41 41.48 0.38
CA ASP A 44 -3.98 41.34 0.13
C ASP A 44 -3.72 40.63 -1.21
N THR A 45 -4.11 41.26 -2.30
CA THR A 45 -3.75 40.82 -3.64
C THR A 45 -2.34 41.28 -4.05
N ALA A 46 -1.55 41.90 -3.14
CA ALA A 46 -0.29 42.57 -3.50
C ALA A 46 0.90 42.32 -2.54
N GLY A 47 0.76 41.50 -1.51
CA GLY A 47 1.76 41.19 -0.49
C GLY A 47 2.47 39.88 -0.76
N LEU A 48 3.57 39.93 -1.50
CA LEU A 48 4.58 38.86 -1.44
C LEU A 48 5.13 38.78 -0.01
N GLY A 49 4.65 37.81 0.78
CA GLY A 49 5.33 37.28 1.98
C GLY A 49 4.87 37.75 3.37
N ALA A 50 3.95 38.70 3.51
CA ALA A 50 3.55 39.19 4.83
C ALA A 50 2.36 38.39 5.40
N GLY A 51 2.65 37.30 6.12
CA GLY A 51 1.68 36.60 6.97
C GLY A 51 1.56 35.10 6.72
N LYS A 52 2.02 34.56 5.59
CA LYS A 52 1.98 33.11 5.31
C LYS A 52 2.98 32.37 6.19
N LYS A 53 2.50 31.37 6.92
CA LYS A 53 3.29 30.57 7.85
C LYS A 53 2.91 29.10 7.79
N VAL A 54 3.81 28.22 8.19
CA VAL A 54 3.59 26.77 8.19
C VAL A 54 3.92 26.18 9.56
N LEU A 55 3.01 25.38 10.10
CA LEU A 55 3.29 24.47 11.20
C LEU A 55 3.18 23.06 10.66
N TYR A 56 4.28 22.31 10.66
CA TYR A 56 4.34 20.97 10.11
C TYR A 56 4.66 19.96 11.21
N ILE A 57 3.69 19.12 11.52
CA ILE A 57 3.76 18.11 12.58
C ILE A 57 3.88 16.73 11.93
N ILE A 58 4.98 16.04 12.21
CA ILE A 58 5.29 14.70 11.74
C ILE A 58 4.97 13.70 12.86
N LEU A 59 4.18 12.69 12.53
CA LEU A 59 3.74 11.62 13.43
C LEU A 59 4.39 10.30 13.04
N ASP A 60 5.42 9.88 13.75
CA ASP A 60 6.07 8.62 13.36
C ASP A 60 5.24 7.40 13.73
N GLY A 61 5.11 6.49 12.78
CA GLY A 61 4.48 5.19 12.98
C GLY A 61 2.96 5.24 13.15
N VAL A 62 2.34 6.42 13.06
CA VAL A 62 0.88 6.59 13.25
C VAL A 62 0.13 6.17 11.99
N THR A 63 -0.54 5.02 12.04
CA THR A 63 -1.39 4.56 10.94
C THR A 63 -2.66 5.40 10.82
N GLY A 64 -3.06 5.76 9.60
CA GLY A 64 -4.34 6.42 9.35
C GLY A 64 -5.56 5.61 9.80
N ALA A 65 -5.48 4.28 9.71
CA ALA A 65 -6.49 3.37 10.25
C ALA A 65 -6.69 3.55 11.78
N ALA A 66 -5.60 3.67 12.55
CA ALA A 66 -5.70 3.88 13.99
C ALA A 66 -6.29 5.25 14.34
N VAL A 67 -5.89 6.33 13.64
CA VAL A 67 -6.49 7.67 13.85
C VAL A 67 -7.99 7.64 13.56
N ARG A 68 -8.40 6.96 12.48
CA ARG A 68 -9.82 6.81 12.14
C ARG A 68 -10.62 6.08 13.23
N THR A 69 -10.07 5.01 13.78
CA THR A 69 -10.76 4.18 14.79
C THR A 69 -10.78 4.84 16.18
N LEU A 70 -9.66 5.43 16.59
CA LEU A 70 -9.56 6.11 17.90
C LEU A 70 -10.32 7.44 17.91
N ALA A 71 -10.41 8.10 16.77
CA ALA A 71 -10.96 9.44 16.61
C ALA A 71 -10.47 10.44 17.68
N PRO A 72 -9.13 10.67 17.80
CA PRO A 72 -8.59 11.56 18.82
C PRO A 72 -9.18 12.97 18.71
N THR A 73 -9.47 13.59 19.86
CA THR A 73 -10.31 14.79 19.94
C THR A 73 -9.76 15.96 19.13
N ASN A 74 -8.48 16.29 19.25
CA ASN A 74 -7.91 17.46 18.57
C ASN A 74 -7.74 17.21 17.06
N LEU A 75 -7.33 16.00 16.67
CA LEU A 75 -7.28 15.59 15.26
C LEU A 75 -8.67 15.59 14.61
N ALA A 76 -9.73 15.20 15.34
CA ALA A 76 -11.09 15.31 14.84
C ALA A 76 -11.49 16.77 14.57
N GLN A 77 -11.11 17.70 15.46
CA GLN A 77 -11.34 19.14 15.25
C GLN A 77 -10.51 19.70 14.08
N ILE A 78 -9.28 19.22 13.90
CA ILE A 78 -8.46 19.53 12.72
C ILE A 78 -9.18 19.08 11.44
N ASN A 79 -9.68 17.85 11.40
CA ASN A 79 -10.36 17.30 10.23
C ASN A 79 -11.59 18.12 9.81
N ALA A 80 -12.29 18.76 10.76
CA ALA A 80 -13.44 19.62 10.47
C ALA A 80 -13.11 20.87 9.63
N LYS A 81 -11.83 21.26 9.55
CA LYS A 81 -11.32 22.41 8.79
C LYS A 81 -10.06 22.04 8.00
N ALA A 82 -10.03 20.82 7.46
CA ALA A 82 -8.90 20.32 6.70
C ALA A 82 -9.33 19.59 5.43
N THR A 83 -8.42 19.57 4.45
CA THR A 83 -8.38 18.48 3.47
C THR A 83 -7.55 17.35 4.09
N TYR A 84 -8.13 16.17 4.28
CA TYR A 84 -7.47 15.09 5.04
C TYR A 84 -7.77 13.70 4.48
N SER A 85 -6.91 12.75 4.81
CA SER A 85 -7.06 11.34 4.47
C SER A 85 -6.56 10.44 5.60
N TYR A 86 -7.26 9.32 5.79
CA TYR A 86 -6.80 8.17 6.59
C TYR A 86 -6.16 7.08 5.73
N ASP A 87 -6.20 7.25 4.41
CA ASP A 87 -5.78 6.25 3.43
C ASP A 87 -4.52 6.73 2.67
N GLY A 88 -3.83 7.76 3.18
CA GLY A 88 -2.58 8.24 2.58
C GLY A 88 -1.50 7.16 2.59
N LEU A 89 -0.53 7.27 1.69
CA LEU A 89 0.56 6.31 1.56
C LEU A 89 1.91 7.01 1.66
N ALA A 90 2.85 6.37 2.35
CA ALA A 90 4.23 6.83 2.40
C ALA A 90 4.95 6.65 1.05
N ASP A 91 4.71 5.54 0.34
CA ASP A 91 5.05 5.34 -1.08
C ASP A 91 4.07 4.32 -1.73
N ASN A 92 4.18 4.12 -3.05
CA ASN A 92 3.37 3.13 -3.82
C ASN A 92 4.15 1.88 -4.24
N LYS A 93 5.20 1.53 -3.49
CA LYS A 93 6.12 0.47 -3.85
C LYS A 93 6.13 -0.58 -2.76
N TYR A 94 6.49 -1.82 -3.11
CA TYR A 94 6.56 -2.93 -2.15
C TYR A 94 8.00 -3.15 -1.66
N ASN A 95 8.78 -2.09 -1.52
CA ASN A 95 10.09 -2.12 -0.85
C ASN A 95 9.92 -2.29 0.66
N VAL A 96 11.04 -2.47 1.37
CA VAL A 96 11.07 -2.19 2.81
C VAL A 96 10.98 -0.68 2.98
N ILE A 97 10.04 -0.20 3.78
CA ILE A 97 9.95 1.22 4.14
C ILE A 97 10.65 1.48 5.47
N THR A 98 11.44 2.54 5.50
CA THR A 98 12.21 2.99 6.66
C THR A 98 11.75 4.38 7.09
N HIS A 99 12.00 4.75 8.34
CA HIS A 99 11.79 6.13 8.79
C HIS A 99 12.66 7.09 7.97
N ALA A 100 13.94 6.74 7.76
CA ALA A 100 14.87 7.52 6.94
C ALA A 100 14.32 7.80 5.53
N SER A 101 13.81 6.79 4.82
CA SER A 101 13.24 6.98 3.49
C SER A 101 11.99 7.86 3.53
N ALA A 102 11.08 7.60 4.47
CA ALA A 102 9.82 8.32 4.61
C ALA A 102 10.01 9.80 4.96
N TRP A 103 10.83 10.12 5.95
CA TRP A 103 11.15 11.50 6.32
C TRP A 103 11.84 12.24 5.18
N THR A 104 12.77 11.57 4.46
CA THR A 104 13.45 12.17 3.32
C THR A 104 12.45 12.51 2.22
N THR A 105 11.50 11.62 1.90
CA THR A 105 10.42 11.91 0.95
C THR A 105 9.60 13.13 1.39
N MET A 106 9.14 13.14 2.64
CA MET A 106 8.34 14.23 3.22
C MET A 106 9.02 15.60 3.27
N LEU A 107 10.34 15.62 3.43
CA LEU A 107 11.10 16.86 3.53
C LEU A 107 11.71 17.31 2.21
N THR A 108 11.80 16.46 1.20
CA THR A 108 12.41 16.83 -0.09
C THR A 108 11.41 16.92 -1.23
N GLY A 109 10.32 16.13 -1.18
CA GLY A 109 9.28 16.07 -2.22
C GLY A 109 9.65 15.16 -3.39
N TYR A 110 10.70 14.36 -3.21
CA TYR A 110 11.12 13.31 -4.13
C TYR A 110 10.76 11.95 -3.52
N ASP A 111 10.46 10.96 -4.35
CA ASP A 111 10.34 9.58 -3.88
C ASP A 111 11.72 8.92 -3.71
N TYR A 112 11.76 7.75 -3.06
CA TYR A 112 13.03 7.08 -2.75
C TYR A 112 13.87 6.69 -3.96
N THR A 113 13.27 6.52 -5.14
CA THR A 113 14.02 6.22 -6.37
C THR A 113 14.82 7.43 -6.87
N LYS A 114 14.50 8.62 -6.38
CA LYS A 114 15.19 9.87 -6.72
C LYS A 114 16.11 10.36 -5.59
N HIS A 115 15.68 10.27 -4.33
CA HIS A 115 16.52 10.69 -3.19
C HIS A 115 17.48 9.60 -2.70
N ASN A 116 17.36 8.36 -3.20
CA ASN A 116 18.26 7.22 -2.98
C ASN A 116 18.41 6.72 -1.53
N VAL A 117 17.55 7.15 -0.61
CA VAL A 117 17.58 6.69 0.79
C VAL A 117 16.61 5.53 0.94
N THR A 118 17.15 4.33 1.19
CA THR A 118 16.37 3.09 1.34
C THR A 118 16.63 2.38 2.68
N THR A 119 17.61 2.85 3.45
CA THR A 119 18.07 2.28 4.72
C THR A 119 18.11 3.35 5.82
N GLU A 120 18.00 2.93 7.08
CA GLU A 120 17.95 3.84 8.26
C GLU A 120 19.25 4.62 8.51
N ASP A 121 20.36 4.23 7.87
CA ASP A 121 21.66 4.92 7.96
C ASP A 121 21.79 6.13 7.00
N PHE A 122 20.75 6.37 6.18
CA PHE A 122 20.74 7.40 5.14
C PHE A 122 21.82 7.21 4.06
N ALA A 123 22.25 5.97 3.81
CA ALA A 123 23.11 5.68 2.67
C ALA A 123 22.48 6.21 1.36
N GLY A 124 23.28 6.90 0.55
CA GLY A 124 22.84 7.50 -0.72
C GLY A 124 22.20 8.89 -0.62
N LEU A 125 21.97 9.43 0.59
CA LEU A 125 21.39 10.76 0.76
C LEU A 125 22.23 11.84 0.07
N ASN A 126 21.62 12.58 -0.86
CA ASN A 126 22.27 13.68 -1.57
C ASN A 126 21.38 14.93 -1.59
N LEU A 127 21.49 15.76 -0.54
CA LEU A 127 20.72 16.99 -0.41
C LEU A 127 21.13 18.11 -1.36
N GLN A 128 22.22 17.97 -2.12
CA GLN A 128 22.52 18.93 -3.20
C GLN A 128 21.56 18.72 -4.38
N ASN A 129 21.28 17.46 -4.73
CA ASN A 129 20.37 17.12 -5.83
C ASN A 129 18.90 17.07 -5.37
N THR A 130 18.65 16.61 -4.14
CA THR A 130 17.31 16.54 -3.54
C THR A 130 17.25 17.39 -2.26
N PRO A 131 17.32 18.72 -2.36
CA PRO A 131 17.34 19.61 -1.20
C PRO A 131 16.06 19.51 -0.38
N THR A 132 16.17 19.71 0.93
CA THR A 132 15.01 19.71 1.82
C THR A 132 14.23 21.02 1.71
N ILE A 133 13.01 21.03 2.25
CA ILE A 133 12.17 22.21 2.40
C ILE A 133 12.90 23.34 3.13
N PHE A 134 13.79 23.02 4.08
CA PHE A 134 14.59 24.02 4.79
C PHE A 134 15.54 24.74 3.85
N THR A 135 16.29 23.99 3.04
CA THR A 135 17.21 24.52 2.03
C THR A 135 16.45 25.38 1.01
N ARG A 136 15.32 24.89 0.50
CA ARG A 136 14.50 25.61 -0.50
C ARG A 136 13.87 26.88 0.04
N ILE A 137 13.39 26.88 1.28
CA ILE A 137 12.83 28.09 1.92
C ILE A 137 13.95 29.10 2.17
N LYS A 138 15.09 28.66 2.70
CA LYS A 138 16.26 29.52 2.96
C LYS A 138 16.78 30.18 1.68
N SER A 139 16.77 29.47 0.55
CA SER A 139 17.19 30.05 -0.74
C SER A 139 16.16 30.96 -1.39
N SER A 140 14.88 30.80 -1.07
CA SER A 140 13.77 31.48 -1.77
C SER A 140 13.22 32.69 -1.02
N LEU A 141 13.31 32.70 0.31
CA LEU A 141 12.74 33.73 1.17
C LEU A 141 13.81 34.39 2.04
N ASN A 142 13.96 35.70 1.88
CA ASN A 142 14.88 36.49 2.72
C ASN A 142 14.45 36.45 4.18
N ASN A 143 15.41 36.23 5.08
CA ASN A 143 15.21 36.24 6.54
C ASN A 143 14.15 35.25 7.07
N ALA A 144 13.83 34.18 6.32
CA ALA A 144 12.88 33.17 6.78
C ALA A 144 13.45 32.40 7.98
N ARG A 145 12.77 32.50 9.13
CA ARG A 145 13.10 31.70 10.31
C ARG A 145 12.41 30.33 10.21
N THR A 146 13.16 29.33 9.77
CA THR A 146 12.72 27.94 9.76
C THR A 146 13.23 27.21 11.00
N VAL A 147 12.37 26.43 11.63
CA VAL A 147 12.67 25.75 12.90
C VAL A 147 12.36 24.27 12.78
N SER A 148 13.24 23.43 13.31
CA SER A 148 13.03 21.99 13.46
C SER A 148 13.24 21.58 14.92
N ILE A 149 12.25 20.92 15.50
CA ILE A 149 12.31 20.36 16.85
C ILE A 149 11.86 18.92 16.75
N ALA A 150 12.74 17.98 17.11
CA ALA A 150 12.53 16.56 16.89
C ALA A 150 12.94 15.75 18.12
N SER A 151 12.21 14.68 18.42
CA SER A 151 12.61 13.72 19.46
C SER A 151 13.65 12.71 18.97
N THR A 152 13.91 12.66 17.66
CA THR A 152 14.90 11.77 17.04
C THR A 152 16.12 12.54 16.52
N SER A 153 17.32 12.18 16.99
CA SER A 153 18.58 12.85 16.62
C SER A 153 18.91 12.73 15.14
N VAL A 154 18.84 11.51 14.58
CA VAL A 154 19.22 11.26 13.17
C VAL A 154 18.36 12.06 12.18
N PHE A 155 17.08 12.30 12.50
CA PHE A 155 16.22 13.19 11.72
C PHE A 155 16.79 14.62 11.65
N THR A 156 17.20 15.15 12.81
CA THR A 156 17.75 16.50 12.94
C THR A 156 19.08 16.61 12.19
N ASP A 157 19.97 15.67 12.44
CA ASP A 157 21.34 15.68 11.90
C ASP A 157 21.36 15.54 10.38
N LYS A 158 20.47 14.71 9.82
CA LYS A 158 20.46 14.39 8.39
C LYS A 158 19.58 15.33 7.57
N LEU A 159 18.46 15.81 8.09
CA LEU A 159 17.43 16.48 7.27
C LEU A 159 17.16 17.94 7.67
N ALA A 160 17.49 18.36 8.89
CA ALA A 160 17.27 19.74 9.36
C ALA A 160 18.50 20.64 9.23
N GLY A 161 19.53 20.22 8.47
CA GLY A 161 20.82 20.92 8.36
C GLY A 161 20.72 22.43 8.08
N ASP A 162 19.79 22.82 7.19
CA ASP A 162 19.55 24.21 6.77
C ASP A 162 18.43 24.92 7.53
N ALA A 163 17.83 24.30 8.55
CA ALA A 163 16.92 25.02 9.44
C ALA A 163 17.70 26.11 10.21
N VAL A 164 17.09 27.29 10.38
CA VAL A 164 17.69 28.39 11.15
C VAL A 164 17.86 28.01 12.62
N VAL A 165 16.89 27.27 13.17
CA VAL A 165 16.98 26.64 14.48
C VAL A 165 16.69 25.16 14.33
N LYS A 166 17.55 24.31 14.88
CA LYS A 166 17.36 22.86 14.92
C LYS A 166 17.69 22.35 16.31
N GLN A 167 16.79 21.54 16.86
CA GLN A 167 16.89 21.02 18.22
C GLN A 167 16.49 19.55 18.22
N THR A 168 17.36 18.72 18.79
CA THR A 168 16.99 17.38 19.23
C THR A 168 16.66 17.46 20.72
N VAL A 169 15.50 16.94 21.10
CA VAL A 169 15.01 16.92 22.48
C VAL A 169 14.70 15.48 22.92
N SER A 170 14.49 15.26 24.22
CA SER A 170 14.43 13.91 24.81
C SER A 170 13.24 13.07 24.37
N ASP A 171 12.09 13.70 24.16
CA ASP A 171 10.81 13.04 23.98
C ASP A 171 9.76 13.99 23.38
N ASP A 172 8.59 13.45 23.10
CA ASP A 172 7.47 14.17 22.50
C ASP A 172 6.92 15.31 23.40
N ALA A 173 6.98 15.18 24.73
CA ALA A 173 6.57 16.27 25.62
C ALA A 173 7.55 17.46 25.55
N ALA A 174 8.83 17.17 25.39
CA ALA A 174 9.87 18.17 25.14
C ALA A 174 9.73 18.80 23.75
N VAL A 175 9.35 18.03 22.71
CA VAL A 175 9.03 18.58 21.37
C VAL A 175 7.90 19.60 21.49
N LYS A 176 6.80 19.23 22.14
CA LYS A 176 5.67 20.12 22.40
C LYS A 176 6.09 21.39 23.13
N THR A 177 6.89 21.26 24.20
CA THR A 177 7.40 22.41 24.97
C THR A 177 8.22 23.36 24.10
N GLY A 178 9.14 22.82 23.29
CA GLY A 178 9.96 23.63 22.37
C GLY A 178 9.12 24.36 21.31
N VAL A 179 8.13 23.68 20.73
CA VAL A 179 7.24 24.28 19.73
C VAL A 179 6.41 25.40 20.34
N ILE A 180 5.83 25.21 21.53
CA ILE A 180 5.08 26.25 22.24
C ILE A 180 5.97 27.45 22.55
N ALA A 181 7.21 27.22 22.99
CA ALA A 181 8.16 28.30 23.27
C ALA A 181 8.49 29.10 22.00
N GLU A 182 8.78 28.43 20.89
CA GLU A 182 9.03 29.07 19.60
C GLU A 182 7.82 29.87 19.10
N LEU A 183 6.62 29.29 19.17
CA LEU A 183 5.38 29.97 18.78
C LEU A 183 5.06 31.14 19.71
N SER A 184 5.43 31.12 20.98
CA SER A 184 5.05 32.18 21.92
C SER A 184 6.01 33.37 21.91
N THR A 185 7.29 33.13 21.58
CA THR A 185 8.36 34.13 21.75
C THR A 185 8.94 34.64 20.43
N ASN A 186 8.86 33.85 19.36
CA ASN A 186 9.52 34.13 18.10
C ASN A 186 8.54 34.30 16.93
N ASN A 187 9.08 34.58 15.74
CA ASN A 187 8.31 34.79 14.52
C ASN A 187 8.72 33.81 13.40
N PRO A 188 8.51 32.49 13.57
CA PRO A 188 8.89 31.50 12.57
C PRO A 188 8.07 31.64 11.29
N SER A 189 8.72 31.43 10.13
CA SER A 189 8.04 31.22 8.84
C SER A 189 7.56 29.78 8.71
N MET A 190 8.31 28.83 9.26
CA MET A 190 7.95 27.43 9.33
C MET A 190 8.49 26.79 10.62
N VAL A 191 7.66 26.00 11.30
CA VAL A 191 8.07 25.13 12.40
C VAL A 191 7.78 23.68 12.02
N VAL A 192 8.78 22.81 12.10
CA VAL A 192 8.65 21.36 11.95
C VAL A 192 8.79 20.71 13.33
N ALA A 193 7.79 19.95 13.74
CA ALA A 193 7.76 19.18 14.97
C ALA A 193 7.71 17.69 14.62
N GLN A 194 8.66 16.88 15.11
CA GLN A 194 8.66 15.43 14.88
C GLN A 194 8.45 14.69 16.19
N PHE A 195 7.39 13.88 16.23
CA PHE A 195 6.98 13.05 17.36
C PHE A 195 7.26 11.57 17.06
N HIS A 196 7.72 10.80 18.07
CA HIS A 196 8.19 9.42 17.91
C HIS A 196 7.59 8.40 18.89
N SER A 197 6.88 8.84 19.92
CA SER A 197 6.40 7.93 20.98
C SER A 197 5.40 6.88 20.48
N ALA A 198 4.60 7.20 19.45
CA ALA A 198 3.68 6.24 18.83
C ALA A 198 4.44 5.11 18.10
N GLU A 199 5.49 5.40 17.34
CA GLU A 199 6.37 4.37 16.76
C GLU A 199 6.99 3.51 17.87
N THR A 200 7.52 4.11 18.93
CA THR A 200 8.12 3.36 20.06
C THR A 200 7.11 2.39 20.67
N ALA A 201 5.88 2.85 20.94
CA ALA A 201 4.82 2.02 21.51
C ALA A 201 4.35 0.93 20.52
N GLY A 202 4.23 1.28 19.23
CA GLY A 202 3.79 0.38 18.18
C GLY A 202 4.81 -0.71 17.87
N ALA A 203 6.10 -0.39 17.81
CA ALA A 203 7.18 -1.35 17.59
C ALA A 203 7.23 -2.40 18.70
N ALA A 204 6.97 -1.99 19.94
CA ALA A 204 6.99 -2.89 21.09
C ALA A 204 5.70 -3.74 21.24
N ASN A 205 4.53 -3.24 20.78
CA ASN A 205 3.24 -3.83 21.16
C ASN A 205 2.24 -4.05 19.99
N GLY A 206 2.56 -3.60 18.78
CA GLY A 206 1.68 -3.60 17.62
C GLY A 206 1.02 -2.25 17.33
N TYR A 207 0.65 -2.04 16.06
CA TYR A 207 0.26 -0.74 15.49
C TYR A 207 -1.26 -0.59 15.25
N THR A 208 -2.10 -1.27 16.02
CA THR A 208 -3.56 -1.19 15.86
C THR A 208 -4.19 -0.35 16.96
N ALA A 209 -5.34 0.26 16.69
CA ALA A 209 -6.10 1.02 17.69
C ALA A 209 -6.50 0.18 18.92
N SER A 210 -6.52 -1.15 18.80
CA SER A 210 -6.80 -2.06 19.91
C SER A 210 -5.58 -2.33 20.81
N THR A 211 -4.37 -1.94 20.40
CA THR A 211 -3.17 -2.05 21.23
C THR A 211 -3.14 -0.90 22.25
N PRO A 212 -3.29 -1.16 23.56
CA PRO A 212 -3.49 -0.09 24.55
C PRO A 212 -2.33 0.91 24.62
N ALA A 213 -1.07 0.42 24.57
CA ALA A 213 0.11 1.28 24.64
C ALA A 213 0.21 2.24 23.44
N TYR A 214 -0.08 1.73 22.23
CA TYR A 214 -0.07 2.51 21.00
C TYR A 214 -1.22 3.52 20.94
N ALA A 215 -2.43 3.11 21.34
CA ALA A 215 -3.57 4.01 21.45
C ALA A 215 -3.33 5.14 22.47
N ALA A 216 -2.72 4.82 23.62
CA ALA A 216 -2.35 5.81 24.63
C ALA A 216 -1.29 6.81 24.14
N ALA A 217 -0.29 6.33 23.38
CA ALA A 217 0.71 7.19 22.76
C ALA A 217 0.07 8.17 21.74
N ILE A 218 -0.81 7.67 20.86
CA ILE A 218 -1.54 8.52 19.90
C ILE A 218 -2.38 9.58 20.63
N ASN A 219 -3.11 9.21 21.68
CA ASN A 219 -3.92 10.16 22.45
C ASN A 219 -3.05 11.19 23.21
N SER A 220 -1.86 10.80 23.65
CA SER A 220 -0.91 11.74 24.29
C SER A 220 -0.39 12.77 23.29
N ILE A 221 -0.02 12.31 22.08
CA ILE A 221 0.38 13.19 20.98
C ILE A 221 -0.79 14.11 20.57
N ASP A 222 -2.03 13.60 20.50
CA ASP A 222 -3.21 14.42 20.24
C ASP A 222 -3.39 15.55 21.27
N GLY A 223 -3.19 15.26 22.55
CA GLY A 223 -3.16 16.26 23.62
C GLY A 223 -2.08 17.33 23.40
N TYR A 224 -0.87 16.92 23.02
CA TYR A 224 0.21 17.86 22.67
C TYR A 224 -0.13 18.74 21.47
N ILE A 225 -0.77 18.19 20.44
CA ILE A 225 -1.27 18.96 19.29
C ILE A 225 -2.29 20.00 19.76
N GLY A 226 -3.21 19.65 20.66
CA GLY A 226 -4.16 20.59 21.25
C GLY A 226 -3.49 21.77 21.97
N GLU A 227 -2.46 21.51 22.79
CA GLU A 227 -1.67 22.54 23.47
C GLU A 227 -0.91 23.44 22.46
N ILE A 228 -0.31 22.84 21.42
CA ILE A 228 0.38 23.58 20.35
C ILE A 228 -0.59 24.48 19.59
N MET A 229 -1.77 23.97 19.20
CA MET A 229 -2.79 24.75 18.50
C MET A 229 -3.34 25.89 19.36
N THR A 230 -3.41 25.68 20.68
CA THR A 230 -3.77 26.74 21.64
C THR A 230 -2.70 27.84 21.66
N ALA A 231 -1.42 27.48 21.76
CA ALA A 231 -0.31 28.44 21.71
C ALA A 231 -0.25 29.19 20.37
N LEU A 232 -0.47 28.49 19.26
CA LEU A 232 -0.54 29.07 17.91
C LEU A 232 -1.58 30.19 17.82
N LYS A 233 -2.78 29.94 18.32
CA LYS A 233 -3.89 30.92 18.33
C LYS A 233 -3.66 32.08 19.30
N ALA A 234 -2.94 31.85 20.39
CA ALA A 234 -2.61 32.87 21.38
C ALA A 234 -1.49 33.84 20.93
N ARG A 235 -0.87 33.59 19.77
CA ARG A 235 0.16 34.48 19.22
C ARG A 235 -0.36 35.90 19.04
N LYS A 236 0.41 36.89 19.50
CA LYS A 236 0.11 38.32 19.33
C LYS A 236 -0.14 38.70 17.86
N GLY A 237 0.59 38.08 16.93
CA GLY A 237 0.48 38.32 15.49
C GLY A 237 -0.59 37.49 14.77
N TYR A 238 -1.27 36.56 15.45
CA TYR A 238 -2.10 35.52 14.81
C TYR A 238 -3.14 36.09 13.82
N SER A 239 -3.76 37.22 14.15
CA SER A 239 -4.79 37.86 13.31
C SER A 239 -4.27 38.34 11.94
N GLY A 240 -2.98 38.71 11.86
CA GLY A 240 -2.30 39.08 10.61
C GLY A 240 -1.57 37.90 9.95
N GLU A 241 -1.64 36.71 10.56
CA GLU A 241 -0.97 35.51 10.08
C GLU A 241 -1.95 34.56 9.38
N ASN A 242 -1.43 33.78 8.44
CA ASN A 242 -2.16 32.80 7.67
C ASN A 242 -1.40 31.48 7.68
N TRP A 243 -1.70 30.69 8.70
CA TRP A 243 -1.06 29.41 8.98
C TRP A 243 -1.66 28.27 8.17
N LEU A 244 -0.80 27.53 7.48
CA LEU A 244 -1.10 26.16 7.06
C LEU A 244 -0.56 25.23 8.14
N VAL A 245 -1.44 24.45 8.77
CA VAL A 245 -1.04 23.39 9.69
C VAL A 245 -1.10 22.07 8.94
N ILE A 246 0.02 21.38 8.85
CA ILE A 246 0.14 20.07 8.21
C ILE A 246 0.39 19.06 9.31
N ILE A 247 -0.44 18.02 9.39
CA ILE A 247 -0.23 16.90 10.31
C ILE A 247 -0.14 15.65 9.45
N ALA A 248 1.01 15.00 9.44
CA ALA A 248 1.23 13.87 8.56
C ALA A 248 2.06 12.79 9.24
N SER A 249 1.71 11.54 8.96
CA SER A 249 2.50 10.39 9.40
C SER A 249 3.62 10.16 8.40
N ASN A 250 4.82 9.81 8.87
CA ASN A 250 5.92 9.56 7.94
C ASN A 250 5.72 8.25 7.17
N LYS A 251 5.40 7.21 7.93
CA LYS A 251 4.98 5.89 7.50
C LYS A 251 3.95 5.37 8.50
N GLY A 252 3.32 4.27 8.15
CA GLY A 252 2.55 3.50 9.12
C GLY A 252 3.46 2.60 9.96
N GLY A 253 2.94 1.44 10.35
CA GLY A 253 3.59 0.54 11.27
C GLY A 253 3.53 -0.93 10.87
N GLY A 254 4.44 -1.73 11.43
CA GLY A 254 4.55 -3.17 11.16
C GLY A 254 5.49 -3.51 9.99
N ALA A 255 5.52 -4.79 9.63
CA ALA A 255 6.35 -5.28 8.54
C ALA A 255 5.87 -4.74 7.18
N SER A 256 6.82 -4.36 6.32
CA SER A 256 6.52 -3.93 4.95
C SER A 256 6.08 -5.08 4.07
N GLY A 257 5.27 -4.76 3.06
CA GLY A 257 4.79 -5.70 2.05
C GLY A 257 3.31 -6.04 2.17
N GLY A 258 2.65 -5.60 3.25
CA GLY A 258 1.24 -5.86 3.51
C GLY A 258 0.92 -7.34 3.69
N ALA A 259 -0.37 -7.66 3.72
CA ALA A 259 -0.78 -9.05 3.74
C ALA A 259 -0.56 -9.68 2.34
N PRO A 260 -0.19 -10.96 2.29
CA PRO A 260 -0.36 -11.83 1.12
C PRO A 260 -1.54 -11.47 0.21
N GLY A 261 -1.27 -11.04 -1.04
CA GLY A 261 -2.32 -10.70 -2.00
C GLY A 261 -3.14 -9.44 -1.67
N SER A 262 -2.73 -8.60 -0.72
CA SER A 262 -3.40 -7.34 -0.45
C SER A 262 -2.86 -6.22 -1.34
N ASN A 263 -3.70 -5.22 -1.65
CA ASN A 263 -3.21 -4.02 -2.32
C ASN A 263 -2.31 -3.19 -1.37
N ILE A 264 -1.56 -2.22 -1.89
CA ILE A 264 -0.65 -1.42 -1.05
C ILE A 264 -1.39 -0.57 -0.01
N PHE A 265 -2.67 -0.23 -0.20
CA PHE A 265 -3.49 0.45 0.81
C PHE A 265 -3.80 -0.42 2.02
N ASN A 266 -3.65 -1.74 1.90
CA ASN A 266 -3.71 -2.68 3.00
C ASN A 266 -2.33 -2.93 3.66
N ASP A 267 -1.24 -2.34 3.15
CA ASP A 267 0.06 -2.39 3.81
C ASP A 267 0.09 -1.42 4.99
N ALA A 268 -0.07 -1.96 6.19
CA ALA A 268 -0.07 -1.20 7.43
C ALA A 268 1.21 -0.38 7.63
N SER A 269 2.36 -0.82 7.08
CA SER A 269 3.63 -0.09 7.20
C SER A 269 3.64 1.22 6.40
N ARG A 270 2.71 1.38 5.45
CA ARG A 270 2.65 2.51 4.51
C ARG A 270 1.48 3.43 4.76
N ASN A 271 0.44 2.91 5.39
CA ASN A 271 -0.76 3.66 5.70
C ASN A 271 -0.45 4.86 6.60
N ALA A 272 -0.67 6.06 6.09
CA ALA A 272 -0.38 7.32 6.75
C ALA A 272 -1.68 8.13 6.94
N TYR A 273 -1.80 8.78 8.10
CA TYR A 273 -2.73 9.90 8.27
C TYR A 273 -2.10 11.17 7.73
N ILE A 274 -2.83 11.94 6.92
CA ILE A 274 -2.37 13.24 6.40
C ILE A 274 -3.53 14.24 6.44
N ALA A 275 -3.28 15.43 6.98
CA ALA A 275 -4.24 16.54 7.02
C ALA A 275 -3.57 17.89 6.74
N PHE A 276 -4.24 18.69 5.91
CA PHE A 276 -3.91 20.07 5.58
C PHE A 276 -4.97 21.00 6.15
N TYR A 277 -4.67 21.66 7.26
CA TYR A 277 -5.59 22.48 8.03
C TYR A 277 -5.36 23.97 7.85
N ASN A 278 -6.48 24.68 7.76
CA ASN A 278 -6.56 26.12 7.97
C ASN A 278 -7.98 26.43 8.48
N PRO A 279 -8.17 27.34 9.43
CA PRO A 279 -9.50 27.65 9.96
C PRO A 279 -10.51 28.11 8.88
N ARG A 280 -10.03 28.56 7.71
CA ARG A 280 -10.86 28.99 6.58
C ARG A 280 -11.27 27.84 5.64
N PHE A 281 -10.71 26.64 5.80
CA PHE A 281 -11.06 25.51 4.94
C PHE A 281 -12.38 24.88 5.37
N SER A 282 -13.09 24.32 4.39
CA SER A 282 -14.12 23.33 4.63
C SER A 282 -13.49 21.96 4.83
N SER A 283 -14.16 21.08 5.57
CA SER A 283 -13.75 19.69 5.69
C SER A 283 -13.87 18.99 4.33
N VAL A 284 -12.79 18.38 3.87
CA VAL A 284 -12.75 17.53 2.67
C VAL A 284 -12.01 16.25 3.02
N LYS A 285 -12.76 15.16 3.17
CA LYS A 285 -12.18 13.82 3.35
C LYS A 285 -11.88 13.21 1.99
N ILE A 286 -10.62 12.86 1.75
CA ILE A 286 -10.20 12.11 0.58
C ILE A 286 -9.94 10.66 1.02
N THR A 287 -10.65 9.71 0.43
CA THR A 287 -10.47 8.28 0.66
C THR A 287 -9.73 7.65 -0.50
N GLN A 288 -9.10 6.50 -0.26
CA GLN A 288 -8.65 5.66 -1.37
C GLN A 288 -9.81 5.38 -2.33
N PRO A 289 -9.55 5.29 -3.64
CA PRO A 289 -10.49 4.76 -4.62
C PRO A 289 -10.95 3.37 -4.20
N ASP A 290 -12.15 3.00 -4.62
CA ASP A 290 -12.71 1.67 -4.32
C ASP A 290 -11.69 0.58 -4.70
N PRO A 291 -11.24 -0.26 -3.74
CA PRO A 291 -10.33 -1.37 -4.04
C PRO A 291 -10.85 -2.31 -5.13
N ALA A 292 -12.17 -2.46 -5.25
CA ALA A 292 -12.82 -3.23 -6.30
C ALA A 292 -12.87 -2.48 -7.65
N SER A 293 -12.34 -1.26 -7.74
CA SER A 293 -12.28 -0.47 -8.98
C SER A 293 -10.90 -0.46 -9.65
N TYR A 294 -9.88 -1.12 -9.08
CA TYR A 294 -8.57 -1.19 -9.71
C TYR A 294 -8.54 -2.32 -10.74
N PRO A 295 -8.48 -2.01 -12.04
CA PRO A 295 -8.31 -3.05 -13.03
C PRO A 295 -6.90 -3.64 -12.97
N PHE A 296 -6.80 -4.95 -13.11
CA PHE A 296 -5.59 -5.59 -13.60
C PHE A 296 -5.45 -5.23 -15.09
N VAL A 297 -4.41 -4.45 -15.41
CA VAL A 297 -4.14 -3.93 -16.75
C VAL A 297 -2.83 -4.47 -17.28
N GLY A 298 -2.82 -4.84 -18.55
CA GLY A 298 -1.58 -5.21 -19.23
C GLY A 298 -1.81 -5.79 -20.61
N THR A 299 -0.78 -6.48 -21.11
CA THR A 299 -0.78 -7.19 -22.39
C THR A 299 -0.40 -8.64 -22.16
N ALA A 300 -1.02 -9.61 -22.84
CA ALA A 300 -0.70 -11.03 -22.72
C ALA A 300 -0.61 -11.71 -24.10
N PRO A 301 0.26 -12.72 -24.29
CA PRO A 301 0.18 -13.59 -25.45
C PRO A 301 -1.14 -14.37 -25.42
N ARG A 302 -1.77 -14.49 -26.59
CA ARG A 302 -3.02 -15.23 -26.76
C ARG A 302 -2.78 -16.60 -27.39
N PHE A 303 -3.14 -17.64 -26.66
CA PHE A 303 -3.01 -19.04 -27.07
C PHE A 303 -4.35 -19.58 -27.56
N VAL A 304 -4.58 -19.44 -28.87
CA VAL A 304 -5.76 -20.00 -29.54
C VAL A 304 -5.41 -21.34 -30.18
N ALA A 305 -6.22 -22.36 -29.94
CA ALA A 305 -6.15 -23.63 -30.66
C ALA A 305 -7.50 -23.92 -31.30
N THR A 306 -7.49 -24.20 -32.60
CA THR A 306 -8.66 -24.54 -33.43
C THR A 306 -8.46 -25.92 -34.05
N THR A 307 -9.33 -26.30 -34.99
CA THR A 307 -9.16 -27.53 -35.79
C THR A 307 -8.12 -27.40 -36.91
N ALA A 308 -7.63 -26.20 -37.20
CA ALA A 308 -6.71 -25.95 -38.30
C ALA A 308 -5.36 -25.36 -37.85
N SER A 309 -5.31 -24.73 -36.69
CA SER A 309 -4.11 -24.03 -36.22
C SER A 309 -4.06 -24.00 -34.70
N ASN A 310 -2.85 -23.92 -34.16
CA ASN A 310 -2.63 -23.58 -32.77
C ASN A 310 -1.59 -22.47 -32.62
N VAL A 311 -1.65 -21.78 -31.49
CA VAL A 311 -0.62 -20.88 -31.00
C VAL A 311 -0.01 -21.52 -29.76
N THR A 312 1.31 -21.64 -29.74
CA THR A 312 2.04 -22.27 -28.62
C THR A 312 3.27 -21.47 -28.23
N ALA A 313 3.75 -21.67 -27.01
CA ALA A 313 5.09 -21.29 -26.59
C ALA A 313 5.85 -22.54 -26.15
N ILE A 314 7.05 -22.78 -26.67
CA ILE A 314 7.85 -23.99 -26.43
C ILE A 314 9.12 -23.66 -25.64
N GLN A 315 9.37 -24.40 -24.56
CA GLN A 315 10.60 -24.33 -23.79
C GLN A 315 11.61 -25.35 -24.31
N ASN A 316 12.64 -24.88 -25.02
CA ASN A 316 13.65 -25.75 -25.64
C ASN A 316 14.55 -26.45 -24.61
N ASN A 317 14.70 -25.89 -23.41
CA ASN A 317 15.35 -26.60 -22.32
C ASN A 317 14.42 -27.69 -21.75
N THR A 318 14.62 -28.92 -22.22
CA THR A 318 13.78 -30.07 -21.87
C THR A 318 13.93 -30.51 -20.41
N THR A 319 14.86 -29.97 -19.63
CA THR A 319 14.93 -30.23 -18.18
C THR A 319 13.92 -29.40 -17.39
N ILE A 320 13.41 -28.30 -17.96
CA ILE A 320 12.41 -27.46 -17.29
C ILE A 320 11.09 -28.23 -17.14
N GLY A 321 10.58 -28.24 -15.91
CA GLY A 321 9.38 -28.97 -15.52
C GLY A 321 9.59 -30.48 -15.34
N ASN A 322 10.84 -30.99 -15.40
CA ASN A 322 11.18 -32.28 -14.82
C ASN A 322 11.33 -32.09 -13.31
N PHE A 323 10.68 -32.96 -12.55
CA PHE A 323 10.61 -32.87 -11.09
C PHE A 323 11.27 -34.06 -10.42
N GLY A 324 11.70 -35.08 -11.15
CA GLY A 324 12.33 -36.27 -10.62
C GLY A 324 11.48 -37.00 -9.58
N SER A 325 12.15 -37.87 -8.81
CA SER A 325 11.56 -38.59 -7.66
C SER A 325 11.77 -37.88 -6.32
N THR A 326 12.60 -36.83 -6.28
CA THR A 326 13.00 -36.09 -5.08
C THR A 326 12.98 -34.58 -5.34
N GLY A 327 13.25 -33.78 -4.30
CA GLY A 327 13.34 -32.32 -4.41
C GLY A 327 12.00 -31.62 -4.25
N ASP A 328 12.12 -30.33 -3.98
CA ASP A 328 11.04 -29.43 -3.60
C ASP A 328 10.82 -28.39 -4.70
N PHE A 329 9.56 -28.19 -5.09
CA PHE A 329 9.21 -27.33 -6.23
C PHE A 329 7.91 -26.59 -6.00
N THR A 330 7.79 -25.44 -6.64
CA THR A 330 6.53 -24.71 -6.79
C THR A 330 6.41 -24.24 -8.23
N PHE A 331 5.29 -24.54 -8.89
CA PHE A 331 4.96 -24.04 -10.22
C PHE A 331 3.68 -23.22 -10.13
N MET A 332 3.65 -22.02 -10.71
CA MET A 332 2.46 -21.17 -10.72
C MET A 332 2.32 -20.40 -12.03
N PHE A 333 1.09 -20.02 -12.34
CA PHE A 333 0.77 -19.19 -13.50
C PHE A 333 -0.58 -18.49 -13.30
N LYS A 334 -0.82 -17.46 -14.11
CA LYS A 334 -2.11 -16.78 -14.24
C LYS A 334 -2.68 -17.05 -15.61
N PHE A 335 -3.99 -17.22 -15.71
CA PHE A 335 -4.64 -17.36 -17.01
C PHE A 335 -6.05 -16.80 -17.02
N ARG A 336 -6.56 -16.51 -18.21
CA ARG A 336 -7.94 -16.15 -18.49
C ARG A 336 -8.40 -16.92 -19.72
N ASP A 337 -9.60 -17.48 -19.68
CA ASP A 337 -10.21 -18.20 -20.79
C ASP A 337 -11.37 -17.39 -21.40
N ASP A 338 -11.17 -16.92 -22.63
CA ASP A 338 -12.13 -16.14 -23.40
C ASP A 338 -12.98 -17.02 -24.34
N TYR A 339 -12.86 -18.35 -24.31
CA TYR A 339 -13.69 -19.21 -25.16
C TYR A 339 -15.13 -19.32 -24.65
N GLY A 340 -15.31 -19.34 -23.32
CA GLY A 340 -16.62 -19.24 -22.67
C GLY A 340 -17.57 -20.44 -22.86
N GLN A 341 -17.10 -21.56 -23.45
CA GLN A 341 -17.88 -22.79 -23.60
C GLN A 341 -17.19 -23.97 -22.91
N ALA A 342 -17.97 -24.96 -22.46
CA ALA A 342 -17.42 -26.18 -21.86
C ALA A 342 -16.53 -26.94 -22.85
N ASN A 343 -15.42 -27.50 -22.38
CA ASN A 343 -14.57 -28.37 -23.19
C ASN A 343 -13.99 -29.52 -22.35
N TYR A 344 -13.66 -30.64 -23.00
CA TYR A 344 -13.22 -31.86 -22.35
C TYR A 344 -11.95 -32.37 -23.01
N TYR A 345 -10.91 -32.52 -22.19
CA TYR A 345 -9.61 -33.11 -22.52
C TYR A 345 -8.52 -32.26 -23.21
N PRO A 346 -8.75 -31.13 -23.90
CA PRO A 346 -7.62 -30.40 -24.46
C PRO A 346 -6.74 -29.89 -23.32
N MET A 347 -5.45 -30.20 -23.42
CA MET A 347 -4.45 -29.59 -22.57
C MET A 347 -4.12 -28.20 -23.07
N PHE A 348 -3.76 -27.32 -22.14
CA PHE A 348 -3.37 -25.95 -22.46
C PHE A 348 -2.02 -25.56 -21.86
N LEU A 349 -1.48 -26.38 -20.97
CA LEU A 349 -0.14 -26.22 -20.39
C LEU A 349 0.34 -27.59 -19.95
N ALA A 350 1.36 -28.15 -20.59
CA ALA A 350 1.83 -29.49 -20.25
C ALA A 350 3.29 -29.75 -20.63
N LYS A 351 3.85 -30.79 -20.03
CA LYS A 351 5.17 -31.35 -20.36
C LYS A 351 5.04 -32.82 -20.74
N ARG A 352 4.61 -33.06 -21.99
CA ARG A 352 4.40 -34.39 -22.57
C ARG A 352 4.20 -34.28 -24.08
N ASN A 353 4.25 -35.42 -24.77
CA ASN A 353 4.09 -35.47 -26.23
C ASN A 353 2.63 -35.28 -26.67
N ALA A 354 1.68 -36.04 -26.10
CA ALA A 354 0.26 -35.95 -26.45
C ALA A 354 -0.45 -34.87 -25.61
N PHE A 355 -1.04 -33.88 -26.26
CA PHE A 355 -1.80 -32.78 -25.63
C PHE A 355 -3.33 -32.95 -25.70
N ASN A 356 -3.80 -34.01 -26.35
CA ASN A 356 -5.20 -34.38 -26.49
C ASN A 356 -5.57 -35.64 -25.68
N SER A 357 -4.66 -36.16 -24.88
CA SER A 357 -4.88 -37.36 -24.07
C SER A 357 -4.12 -37.33 -22.74
N VAL A 358 -4.62 -38.08 -21.76
CA VAL A 358 -3.84 -38.41 -20.56
C VAL A 358 -2.70 -39.39 -20.91
N SER A 359 -1.66 -39.45 -20.09
CA SER A 359 -0.50 -40.32 -20.30
C SER A 359 0.12 -40.71 -18.96
N SER A 360 0.72 -41.90 -18.88
CA SER A 360 1.47 -42.36 -17.70
C SER A 360 2.81 -41.63 -17.49
N THR A 361 3.26 -40.83 -18.47
CA THR A 361 4.50 -40.05 -18.40
C THR A 361 4.23 -38.57 -18.68
N GLY A 362 4.86 -37.69 -17.90
CA GLY A 362 4.67 -36.24 -17.94
C GLY A 362 3.47 -35.74 -17.12
N TRP A 363 3.29 -34.43 -17.08
CA TRP A 363 2.18 -33.74 -16.39
C TRP A 363 1.53 -32.71 -17.31
N GLY A 364 0.32 -32.27 -16.98
CA GLY A 364 -0.36 -31.23 -17.74
C GLY A 364 -1.70 -30.80 -17.17
N PHE A 365 -2.09 -29.57 -17.48
CA PHE A 365 -3.43 -29.06 -17.21
C PHE A 365 -4.34 -29.27 -18.40
N LEU A 366 -5.49 -29.88 -18.16
CA LEU A 366 -6.52 -30.18 -19.17
C LEU A 366 -7.89 -29.71 -18.71
N PHE A 367 -8.74 -29.34 -19.67
CA PHE A 367 -10.11 -28.94 -19.38
C PHE A 367 -11.01 -30.15 -19.04
N GLY A 368 -11.94 -29.91 -18.12
CA GLY A 368 -13.04 -30.79 -17.81
C GLY A 368 -14.31 -29.95 -17.60
N ALA A 369 -15.15 -29.89 -18.63
CA ALA A 369 -16.28 -28.97 -18.73
C ALA A 369 -15.84 -27.49 -18.62
N ASN A 370 -16.42 -26.73 -17.70
CA ASN A 370 -16.04 -25.35 -17.39
C ASN A 370 -14.88 -25.26 -16.39
N SER A 371 -14.29 -26.39 -15.99
CA SER A 371 -13.19 -26.47 -15.03
C SER A 371 -11.93 -27.02 -15.70
N ALA A 372 -10.88 -27.25 -14.92
CA ALA A 372 -9.69 -27.96 -15.36
C ALA A 372 -9.16 -28.92 -14.29
N GLN A 373 -8.24 -29.79 -14.68
CA GLN A 373 -7.56 -30.76 -13.83
C GLN A 373 -6.05 -30.68 -14.06
N LEU A 374 -5.26 -31.02 -13.04
CA LEU A 374 -3.83 -31.30 -13.18
C LEU A 374 -3.65 -32.82 -13.30
N ASP A 375 -3.22 -33.30 -14.46
CA ASP A 375 -2.84 -34.70 -14.66
C ASP A 375 -1.37 -34.93 -14.31
N TRP A 376 -1.09 -35.92 -13.46
CA TRP A 376 0.25 -36.23 -12.98
C TRP A 376 0.67 -37.66 -13.35
N GLY A 377 1.08 -37.88 -14.60
CA GLY A 377 1.37 -39.23 -15.11
C GLY A 377 0.15 -40.16 -15.05
N GLY A 378 -1.03 -39.65 -15.40
CA GLY A 378 -2.29 -40.39 -15.42
C GLY A 378 -3.00 -40.50 -14.06
N SER A 379 -2.27 -40.32 -12.95
CA SER A 379 -2.84 -40.30 -11.59
C SER A 379 -1.81 -39.77 -10.58
N PRO A 380 -2.17 -38.88 -9.63
CA PRO A 380 -3.50 -38.33 -9.40
C PRO A 380 -3.93 -37.32 -10.48
N ARG A 381 -5.23 -37.02 -10.51
CA ARG A 381 -5.85 -36.03 -11.42
C ARG A 381 -6.74 -35.02 -10.67
N PRO A 382 -6.18 -34.23 -9.72
CA PRO A 382 -6.98 -33.28 -8.97
C PRO A 382 -7.62 -32.22 -9.87
N GLY A 383 -8.90 -31.96 -9.64
CA GLY A 383 -9.64 -30.90 -10.32
C GLY A 383 -9.53 -29.55 -9.62
N PHE A 384 -9.79 -28.49 -10.37
CA PHE A 384 -9.83 -27.12 -9.86
C PHE A 384 -11.09 -26.91 -9.01
N GLY A 385 -12.20 -27.56 -9.38
CA GLY A 385 -13.45 -27.56 -8.61
C GLY A 385 -14.20 -26.23 -8.64
N ILE A 386 -13.89 -25.35 -9.59
CA ILE A 386 -14.56 -24.08 -9.86
C ILE A 386 -14.72 -23.88 -11.37
N ASP A 387 -15.63 -22.99 -11.75
CA ASP A 387 -15.68 -22.45 -13.11
C ASP A 387 -14.46 -21.53 -13.34
N ILE A 388 -13.74 -21.77 -14.43
CA ILE A 388 -12.58 -21.00 -14.88
C ILE A 388 -12.73 -20.51 -16.33
N ARG A 389 -13.92 -20.69 -16.91
CA ARG A 389 -14.29 -20.27 -18.26
C ARG A 389 -15.31 -19.12 -18.23
N ASP A 390 -15.18 -18.24 -17.25
CA ASP A 390 -16.07 -17.10 -17.01
C ASP A 390 -15.54 -15.78 -17.60
N GLY A 391 -14.46 -15.84 -18.40
CA GLY A 391 -13.82 -14.66 -18.97
C GLY A 391 -13.05 -13.81 -17.95
N ARG A 392 -12.72 -14.36 -16.78
CA ARG A 392 -11.91 -13.68 -15.76
C ARG A 392 -10.51 -14.25 -15.61
N TRP A 393 -9.64 -13.45 -14.99
CA TRP A 393 -8.33 -13.94 -14.56
C TRP A 393 -8.43 -14.86 -13.35
N HIS A 394 -7.75 -15.99 -13.42
CA HIS A 394 -7.55 -16.97 -12.36
C HIS A 394 -6.07 -17.21 -12.10
N THR A 395 -5.76 -17.67 -10.88
CA THR A 395 -4.39 -18.04 -10.47
C THR A 395 -4.34 -19.53 -10.16
N VAL A 396 -3.30 -20.20 -10.63
CA VAL A 396 -3.09 -21.64 -10.40
C VAL A 396 -1.67 -21.87 -9.94
N ALA A 397 -1.51 -22.73 -8.95
CA ALA A 397 -0.20 -23.19 -8.52
C ALA A 397 -0.24 -24.66 -8.10
N PHE A 398 0.88 -25.36 -8.18
CA PHE A 398 1.09 -26.58 -7.41
C PHE A 398 2.44 -26.56 -6.71
N THR A 399 2.51 -27.22 -5.56
CA THR A 399 3.75 -27.48 -4.83
C THR A 399 4.05 -28.96 -4.79
N ILE A 400 5.34 -29.28 -4.77
CA ILE A 400 5.88 -30.61 -4.54
C ILE A 400 6.82 -30.48 -3.35
N GLY A 401 6.56 -31.23 -2.29
CA GLY A 401 7.43 -31.22 -1.11
C GLY A 401 7.14 -32.36 -0.16
N LEU A 402 7.88 -32.43 0.94
CA LEU A 402 7.62 -33.41 1.99
C LEU A 402 6.53 -32.92 2.94
N LEU A 403 5.45 -33.69 3.06
CA LEU A 403 4.44 -33.54 4.10
C LEU A 403 4.49 -34.79 4.98
N ASN A 404 4.86 -34.63 6.25
CA ASN A 404 5.04 -35.73 7.20
C ASN A 404 5.93 -36.87 6.64
N GLY A 405 7.05 -36.50 5.99
CA GLY A 405 7.98 -37.45 5.37
C GLY A 405 7.52 -38.08 4.05
N THR A 406 6.31 -37.76 3.57
CA THR A 406 5.77 -38.26 2.30
C THR A 406 5.83 -37.18 1.22
N ARG A 407 6.41 -37.51 0.06
CA ARG A 407 6.44 -36.60 -1.09
C ARG A 407 5.03 -36.37 -1.62
N THR A 408 4.59 -35.13 -1.56
CA THR A 408 3.19 -34.72 -1.71
C THR A 408 3.06 -33.65 -2.78
N LEU A 409 2.04 -33.79 -3.62
CA LEU A 409 1.59 -32.78 -4.58
C LEU A 409 0.40 -32.04 -3.96
N THR A 410 0.48 -30.71 -3.90
CA THR A 410 -0.63 -29.86 -3.44
C THR A 410 -1.03 -28.88 -4.54
N LEU A 411 -2.30 -28.85 -4.93
CA LEU A 411 -2.85 -27.96 -5.97
C LEU A 411 -3.57 -26.79 -5.32
N TYR A 412 -3.38 -25.59 -5.87
CA TYR A 412 -4.00 -24.34 -5.45
C TYR A 412 -4.65 -23.65 -6.64
N VAL A 413 -5.86 -23.11 -6.43
CA VAL A 413 -6.57 -22.29 -7.40
C VAL A 413 -7.22 -21.11 -6.69
N ASP A 414 -6.92 -19.90 -7.15
CA ASP A 414 -7.39 -18.63 -6.59
C ASP A 414 -7.01 -18.43 -5.12
N GLY A 415 -5.80 -18.86 -4.75
CA GLY A 415 -5.27 -18.80 -3.38
C GLY A 415 -5.79 -19.89 -2.44
N LEU A 416 -6.66 -20.78 -2.91
CA LEU A 416 -7.24 -21.86 -2.11
C LEU A 416 -6.64 -23.22 -2.44
N THR A 417 -6.32 -24.01 -1.43
CA THR A 417 -5.92 -25.42 -1.59
C THR A 417 -7.09 -26.23 -2.15
N ARG A 418 -6.91 -26.86 -3.31
CA ARG A 418 -7.89 -27.73 -3.98
C ARG A 418 -7.62 -29.21 -3.77
N TYR A 419 -6.36 -29.58 -3.59
CA TYR A 419 -5.95 -30.96 -3.39
C TYR A 419 -4.63 -31.03 -2.64
N SER A 420 -4.45 -32.09 -1.85
CA SER A 420 -3.15 -32.48 -1.31
C SER A 420 -3.08 -34.00 -1.25
N GLY A 421 -2.09 -34.61 -1.89
CA GLY A 421 -1.98 -36.06 -1.94
C GLY A 421 -0.60 -36.57 -2.34
N SER A 422 -0.33 -37.83 -1.97
CA SER A 422 0.98 -38.46 -2.16
C SER A 422 1.30 -38.71 -3.64
N ILE A 423 2.53 -38.36 -4.00
CA ILE A 423 3.18 -38.74 -5.27
C ILE A 423 4.50 -39.49 -4.98
N ASN A 424 4.61 -40.11 -3.81
CA ASN A 424 5.84 -40.77 -3.35
C ASN A 424 6.31 -41.86 -4.33
N GLY A 425 7.62 -41.89 -4.59
CA GLY A 425 8.25 -42.86 -5.50
C GLY A 425 7.94 -42.65 -6.98
N ARG A 426 7.15 -41.63 -7.36
CA ARG A 426 6.82 -41.37 -8.76
C ARG A 426 7.86 -40.48 -9.42
N ASN A 427 8.28 -40.89 -10.61
CA ASN A 427 9.04 -40.07 -11.55
C ASN A 427 8.28 -40.02 -12.88
N ILE A 428 7.93 -38.82 -13.33
CA ILE A 428 7.18 -38.57 -14.57
C ILE A 428 7.99 -37.75 -15.57
N ASP A 429 9.30 -37.64 -15.34
CA ASP A 429 10.22 -36.89 -16.18
C ASP A 429 10.25 -37.43 -17.60
N ASN A 430 10.51 -36.53 -18.54
CA ASN A 430 10.63 -36.85 -19.95
C ASN A 430 11.43 -35.78 -20.70
N ASN A 431 11.79 -36.11 -21.94
CA ASN A 431 12.53 -35.22 -22.84
C ASN A 431 11.61 -34.35 -23.71
N THR A 432 10.30 -34.32 -23.44
CA THR A 432 9.40 -33.44 -24.18
C THR A 432 9.51 -32.01 -23.64
N PRO A 433 9.57 -30.99 -24.51
CA PRO A 433 9.48 -29.59 -24.11
C PRO A 433 8.25 -29.30 -23.23
N LEU A 434 8.41 -28.41 -22.26
CA LEU A 434 7.26 -27.76 -21.62
C LEU A 434 6.63 -26.83 -22.66
N ARG A 435 5.30 -26.90 -22.81
CA ARG A 435 4.54 -26.12 -23.79
C ARG A 435 3.39 -25.36 -23.11
N LEU A 436 3.24 -24.10 -23.49
CA LEU A 436 2.05 -23.29 -23.25
C LEU A 436 1.19 -23.28 -24.52
N GLY A 437 -0.14 -23.28 -24.36
CA GLY A 437 -1.10 -23.36 -25.46
C GLY A 437 -1.50 -24.79 -25.81
N GLY A 438 -2.69 -24.91 -26.41
CA GLY A 438 -3.28 -26.20 -26.76
C GLY A 438 -2.80 -26.78 -28.08
N ASP A 439 -3.15 -28.04 -28.31
CA ASP A 439 -2.96 -28.69 -29.61
C ASP A 439 -4.16 -28.47 -30.53
N ILE A 440 -3.94 -28.74 -31.81
CA ILE A 440 -5.01 -28.68 -32.82
C ILE A 440 -6.09 -29.71 -32.46
N GLY A 441 -7.34 -29.26 -32.37
CA GLY A 441 -8.48 -30.11 -32.04
C GLY A 441 -8.87 -31.03 -33.18
N THR A 442 -9.34 -32.23 -32.87
CA THR A 442 -9.78 -33.22 -33.87
C THR A 442 -11.30 -33.29 -34.05
N ASP A 443 -12.07 -32.52 -33.27
CA ASP A 443 -13.52 -32.66 -33.07
C ASP A 443 -14.36 -31.45 -33.55
N GLY A 444 -13.84 -30.66 -34.50
CA GLY A 444 -14.65 -29.66 -35.22
C GLY A 444 -14.74 -28.26 -34.57
N ASN A 445 -14.25 -28.06 -33.34
CA ASN A 445 -14.40 -26.80 -32.59
C ASN A 445 -13.08 -26.17 -32.12
N THR A 446 -13.14 -24.89 -31.71
CA THR A 446 -12.04 -24.19 -31.01
C THR A 446 -11.80 -24.82 -29.64
N GLN A 447 -10.56 -25.21 -29.38
CA GLN A 447 -10.16 -25.93 -28.17
C GLN A 447 -9.84 -24.99 -27.01
N THR A 448 -9.07 -23.94 -27.30
CA THR A 448 -8.58 -22.98 -26.32
C THR A 448 -8.63 -21.56 -26.88
N ASN A 449 -8.92 -20.57 -26.04
CA ASN A 449 -8.72 -19.15 -26.32
C ASN A 449 -8.22 -18.47 -25.04
N LEU A 450 -6.93 -18.62 -24.76
CA LEU A 450 -6.37 -18.30 -23.46
C LEU A 450 -5.42 -17.12 -23.51
N LEU A 451 -5.45 -16.30 -22.47
CA LEU A 451 -4.33 -15.46 -22.08
C LEU A 451 -3.59 -16.20 -20.95
N ILE A 452 -2.28 -16.40 -21.07
CA ILE A 452 -1.45 -17.02 -20.02
C ILE A 452 -0.30 -16.08 -19.67
N ARG A 453 -0.10 -15.81 -18.38
CA ARG A 453 0.90 -14.88 -17.87
C ARG A 453 1.52 -15.33 -16.55
N ASP A 454 2.63 -14.68 -16.21
CA ASP A 454 3.36 -14.86 -14.95
C ASP A 454 3.62 -16.34 -14.62
N VAL A 455 4.06 -17.10 -15.62
CA VAL A 455 4.46 -18.50 -15.44
C VAL A 455 5.78 -18.50 -14.65
N ALA A 456 5.84 -19.20 -13.53
CA ALA A 456 7.02 -19.24 -12.68
C ALA A 456 7.25 -20.64 -12.12
N LEU A 457 8.52 -21.04 -12.10
CA LEU A 457 8.97 -22.30 -11.53
C LEU A 457 10.07 -22.02 -10.49
N PHE A 458 9.88 -22.53 -9.29
CA PHE A 458 10.79 -22.40 -8.16
C PHE A 458 11.32 -23.77 -7.72
N ASN A 459 12.55 -23.81 -7.21
CA ASN A 459 13.16 -24.99 -6.56
C ASN A 459 12.95 -25.02 -5.04
N VAL A 460 11.76 -24.62 -4.58
CA VAL A 460 11.35 -24.67 -3.18
C VAL A 460 9.88 -25.06 -3.09
N ALA A 461 9.52 -25.80 -2.04
CA ALA A 461 8.15 -26.11 -1.68
C ALA A 461 7.62 -24.98 -0.81
N MET A 462 6.77 -24.12 -1.39
CA MET A 462 6.16 -23.03 -0.65
C MET A 462 5.06 -23.56 0.29
N SER A 463 4.87 -22.90 1.44
CA SER A 463 3.72 -23.18 2.30
C SER A 463 2.41 -22.73 1.62
N ALA A 464 1.25 -23.22 2.09
CA ALA A 464 -0.03 -22.76 1.57
C ALA A 464 -0.22 -21.24 1.69
N THR A 465 0.27 -20.65 2.78
CA THR A 465 0.25 -19.21 3.02
C THR A 465 1.11 -18.46 2.03
N ASP A 466 2.33 -18.95 1.76
CA ASP A 466 3.24 -18.33 0.79
C ASP A 466 2.72 -18.42 -0.64
N VAL A 467 2.16 -19.57 -1.04
CA VAL A 467 1.53 -19.75 -2.35
C VAL A 467 0.39 -18.76 -2.55
N ALA A 468 -0.53 -18.69 -1.58
CA ALA A 468 -1.66 -17.76 -1.63
C ALA A 468 -1.21 -16.29 -1.70
N ALA A 469 -0.10 -15.95 -1.04
CA ALA A 469 0.52 -14.63 -1.08
C ALA A 469 1.05 -14.25 -2.45
N ILE A 470 1.83 -15.15 -3.03
CA ILE A 470 2.65 -14.84 -4.20
C ILE A 470 1.83 -14.98 -5.48
N MET A 471 1.03 -16.05 -5.62
CA MET A 471 0.38 -16.41 -6.88
C MET A 471 -0.55 -15.32 -7.44
N ARG A 472 -1.12 -14.50 -6.56
CA ARG A 472 -2.05 -13.41 -6.91
C ARG A 472 -1.34 -12.11 -7.33
N THR A 473 -0.07 -11.97 -7.00
CA THR A 473 0.72 -10.74 -7.23
C THR A 473 1.66 -10.91 -8.42
N GLN A 474 2.19 -9.80 -8.95
CA GLN A 474 3.27 -9.87 -9.93
C GLN A 474 4.61 -10.20 -9.22
N ILE A 475 5.34 -11.18 -9.74
CA ILE A 475 6.66 -11.54 -9.23
C ILE A 475 7.68 -10.46 -9.60
N LYS A 476 8.48 -10.05 -8.62
CA LYS A 476 9.53 -9.03 -8.71
C LYS A 476 10.76 -9.45 -7.89
N PRO A 477 11.93 -8.83 -8.06
CA PRO A 477 13.13 -9.18 -7.30
C PRO A 477 12.96 -9.16 -5.76
N SER A 478 11.99 -8.39 -5.25
CA SER A 478 11.64 -8.35 -3.82
C SER A 478 10.62 -9.42 -3.38
N THR A 479 10.05 -10.20 -4.31
CA THR A 479 9.13 -11.29 -3.97
C THR A 479 9.89 -12.37 -3.17
N PRO A 480 9.30 -12.90 -2.07
CA PRO A 480 9.91 -14.03 -1.36
C PRO A 480 10.24 -15.19 -2.30
N PHE A 481 11.34 -15.88 -2.02
CA PHE A 481 11.85 -16.98 -2.84
C PHE A 481 12.25 -16.61 -4.29
N TYR A 482 12.40 -15.32 -4.62
CA TYR A 482 12.86 -14.91 -5.97
C TYR A 482 14.17 -15.59 -6.38
N ASN A 483 15.12 -15.73 -5.46
CA ASN A 483 16.40 -16.42 -5.70
C ASN A 483 16.25 -17.94 -5.95
N ASN A 484 15.09 -18.52 -5.66
CA ASN A 484 14.76 -19.93 -5.93
C ASN A 484 14.17 -20.15 -7.33
N LEU A 485 14.00 -19.10 -8.14
CA LEU A 485 13.48 -19.24 -9.51
C LEU A 485 14.42 -20.06 -10.40
N LEU A 486 13.84 -21.06 -11.06
CA LEU A 486 14.42 -21.79 -12.19
C LEU A 486 14.00 -21.20 -13.54
N GLY A 487 12.90 -20.44 -13.56
CA GLY A 487 12.41 -19.69 -14.71
C GLY A 487 11.22 -18.82 -14.31
N PHE A 488 11.15 -17.61 -14.86
CA PHE A 488 10.01 -16.71 -14.67
C PHE A 488 9.70 -16.00 -15.98
N TRP A 489 8.48 -16.19 -16.47
CA TRP A 489 8.00 -15.67 -17.75
C TRP A 489 6.75 -14.83 -17.53
N PRO A 490 6.89 -13.49 -17.43
CA PRO A 490 5.74 -12.61 -17.22
C PRO A 490 4.72 -12.65 -18.35
N GLY A 491 5.17 -12.84 -19.59
CA GLY A 491 4.31 -12.81 -20.77
C GLY A 491 3.74 -11.41 -21.04
N ASN A 492 4.55 -10.37 -20.82
CA ASN A 492 4.15 -8.97 -20.99
C ASN A 492 4.76 -8.33 -22.24
N GLU A 493 5.32 -9.14 -23.14
CA GLU A 493 5.77 -8.66 -24.43
C GLU A 493 4.57 -8.12 -25.25
N THR A 494 4.84 -7.13 -26.09
CA THR A 494 3.83 -6.53 -26.98
C THR A 494 4.03 -6.95 -28.45
N SER A 495 5.15 -7.61 -28.75
CA SER A 495 5.53 -8.10 -30.07
C SER A 495 6.66 -9.12 -29.96
N GLY A 496 6.98 -9.79 -31.08
CA GLY A 496 8.10 -10.72 -31.18
C GLY A 496 7.71 -12.19 -30.99
N THR A 497 8.70 -13.07 -31.10
CA THR A 497 8.52 -14.54 -31.10
C THR A 497 9.14 -15.22 -29.87
N VAL A 498 9.47 -14.46 -28.83
CA VAL A 498 10.13 -14.96 -27.62
C VAL A 498 9.38 -14.47 -26.38
N MET A 499 9.09 -15.40 -25.46
CA MET A 499 8.69 -15.07 -24.09
C MET A 499 9.94 -15.07 -23.22
N LEU A 500 10.30 -13.91 -22.68
CA LEU A 500 11.57 -13.73 -21.99
C LEU A 500 11.53 -14.31 -20.58
N ASP A 501 12.61 -15.01 -20.22
CA ASP A 501 12.88 -15.42 -18.86
C ASP A 501 13.51 -14.27 -18.06
N GLN A 502 12.78 -13.78 -17.06
CA GLN A 502 13.18 -12.72 -16.15
C GLN A 502 13.72 -13.23 -14.81
N SER A 503 13.96 -14.53 -14.67
CA SER A 503 14.67 -15.09 -13.50
C SER A 503 16.20 -14.93 -13.57
N GLY A 504 16.72 -14.53 -14.74
CA GLY A 504 18.16 -14.48 -15.01
C GLY A 504 18.78 -15.83 -15.40
N LYS A 505 17.98 -16.88 -15.61
CA LYS A 505 18.47 -18.20 -16.04
C LYS A 505 18.51 -18.40 -17.56
N GLY A 506 17.91 -17.48 -18.33
CA GLY A 506 17.94 -17.50 -19.79
C GLY A 506 17.10 -18.60 -20.44
N ASN A 507 16.18 -19.22 -19.69
CA ASN A 507 15.31 -20.27 -20.18
C ASN A 507 14.13 -19.67 -20.95
N ASN A 508 14.35 -18.94 -22.05
CA ASN A 508 13.25 -18.31 -22.80
C ASN A 508 12.30 -19.35 -23.43
N PHE A 509 11.01 -19.05 -23.56
CA PHE A 509 10.14 -19.80 -24.48
C PHE A 509 10.19 -19.18 -25.88
N THR A 510 9.99 -20.01 -26.90
CA THR A 510 9.78 -19.57 -28.28
C THR A 510 8.30 -19.68 -28.63
N TYR A 511 7.68 -18.55 -28.98
CA TYR A 511 6.31 -18.51 -29.51
C TYR A 511 6.25 -19.08 -30.93
N SER A 512 5.12 -19.65 -31.32
CA SER A 512 4.80 -19.90 -32.72
C SER A 512 4.72 -18.57 -33.49
N SER A 513 5.02 -18.59 -34.79
CA SER A 513 5.15 -17.38 -35.62
C SER A 513 3.86 -16.57 -35.76
N ASN A 514 2.71 -17.17 -35.44
CA ASN A 514 1.38 -16.58 -35.50
C ASN A 514 0.87 -16.07 -34.14
N VAL A 515 1.73 -15.94 -33.12
CA VAL A 515 1.33 -15.40 -31.81
C VAL A 515 0.76 -13.98 -31.95
N ALA A 516 -0.34 -13.73 -31.25
CA ALA A 516 -0.92 -12.40 -31.09
C ALA A 516 -0.86 -11.99 -29.62
N PHE A 517 -0.74 -10.69 -29.38
CA PHE A 517 -0.73 -10.09 -28.05
C PHE A 517 -2.02 -9.30 -27.84
N ALA A 518 -2.72 -9.56 -26.74
CA ALA A 518 -3.98 -8.91 -26.40
C ALA A 518 -3.81 -8.01 -25.20
N ASN A 519 -4.30 -6.77 -25.30
CA ASN A 519 -4.45 -5.90 -24.15
C ASN A 519 -5.66 -6.33 -23.32
N PHE A 520 -5.56 -6.18 -22.02
CA PHE A 520 -6.65 -6.46 -21.09
C PHE A 520 -6.71 -5.39 -20.01
N GLU A 521 -7.93 -5.16 -19.54
CA GLU A 521 -8.27 -4.30 -18.42
C GLU A 521 -9.46 -4.96 -17.71
N GLU A 522 -9.25 -5.47 -16.51
CA GLU A 522 -10.29 -6.22 -15.80
C GLU A 522 -10.15 -6.12 -14.28
N ILE A 523 -11.24 -5.87 -13.59
CA ILE A 523 -11.31 -6.08 -12.14
C ILE A 523 -11.47 -7.58 -11.89
N SER A 524 -10.42 -8.22 -11.35
CA SER A 524 -10.47 -9.63 -10.95
C SER A 524 -10.32 -9.79 -9.45
N PRO A 525 -11.26 -10.47 -8.75
CA PRO A 525 -11.14 -10.78 -7.33
C PRO A 525 -10.07 -11.83 -7.04
N ASN A 526 -9.43 -12.39 -8.06
CA ASN A 526 -8.41 -13.43 -7.96
C ASN A 526 -6.99 -12.91 -8.19
N ILE A 527 -6.86 -11.67 -8.67
CA ILE A 527 -5.59 -10.99 -8.90
C ILE A 527 -5.45 -9.84 -7.90
N SER A 528 -4.22 -9.58 -7.51
CA SER A 528 -3.85 -8.47 -6.64
C SER A 528 -2.83 -7.61 -7.39
N PRO A 529 -3.30 -6.76 -8.34
CA PRO A 529 -2.41 -5.97 -9.17
C PRO A 529 -1.67 -4.92 -8.33
N ASP A 530 -0.49 -4.51 -8.80
CA ASP A 530 0.17 -3.31 -8.26
C ASP A 530 -0.80 -2.11 -8.46
N ILE A 531 -0.90 -1.21 -7.47
CA ILE A 531 -1.77 -0.04 -7.63
C ILE A 531 -1.27 0.84 -8.79
N SER A 532 -2.21 1.37 -9.57
CA SER A 532 -1.83 2.27 -10.65
C SER A 532 -1.22 3.58 -10.09
N PRO A 533 -0.32 4.25 -10.83
CA PRO A 533 0.14 5.58 -10.45
C PRO A 533 -1.03 6.57 -10.20
N ALA A 534 -2.13 6.43 -10.95
CA ALA A 534 -3.34 7.24 -10.74
C ALA A 534 -4.00 6.96 -9.38
N ALA A 535 -4.06 5.70 -8.94
CA ALA A 535 -4.57 5.33 -7.63
C ALA A 535 -3.72 5.94 -6.50
N TYR A 536 -2.39 5.87 -6.61
CA TYR A 536 -1.51 6.51 -5.64
C TYR A 536 -1.76 8.03 -5.55
N LEU A 537 -1.86 8.71 -6.70
CA LEU A 537 -2.07 10.16 -6.78
C LEU A 537 -3.49 10.63 -6.42
N SER A 538 -4.40 9.71 -6.12
CA SER A 538 -5.79 10.02 -5.77
C SER A 538 -5.97 10.40 -4.30
N VAL A 539 -5.05 10.00 -3.42
CA VAL A 539 -5.01 10.36 -2.00
C VAL A 539 -3.80 11.26 -1.71
N PRO A 540 -3.83 12.09 -0.66
CA PRO A 540 -2.63 12.77 -0.16
C PRO A 540 -1.54 11.79 0.28
N ASN A 541 -0.29 12.08 -0.06
CA ASN A 541 0.90 11.30 0.27
C ASN A 541 2.03 12.20 0.78
N GLY A 542 3.07 11.61 1.39
CA GLY A 542 4.20 12.36 1.94
C GLY A 542 4.94 13.23 0.90
N VAL A 543 5.01 12.75 -0.35
CA VAL A 543 5.66 13.45 -1.48
C VAL A 543 4.94 14.77 -1.87
N ASP A 544 3.67 14.92 -1.50
CA ASP A 544 2.86 16.09 -1.85
C ASP A 544 3.13 17.30 -0.93
N ILE A 545 3.62 17.03 0.29
CA ILE A 545 3.71 18.01 1.36
C ILE A 545 4.65 19.19 1.00
N PRO A 546 5.88 18.97 0.47
CA PRO A 546 6.76 20.06 0.09
C PRO A 546 6.17 20.98 -0.97
N LEU A 547 5.48 20.42 -1.97
CA LEU A 547 4.85 21.20 -3.03
C LEU A 547 3.76 22.14 -2.47
N LEU A 548 2.95 21.63 -1.54
CA LEU A 548 1.96 22.43 -0.82
C LEU A 548 2.59 23.54 0.03
N ILE A 549 3.69 23.25 0.73
CA ILE A 549 4.43 24.24 1.53
C ILE A 549 4.98 25.36 0.64
N TYR A 550 5.61 25.01 -0.48
CA TYR A 550 6.14 26.01 -1.42
C TYR A 550 5.04 26.89 -1.96
N ASN A 551 3.92 26.29 -2.42
CA ASN A 551 2.78 27.04 -2.90
C ASN A 551 2.19 27.96 -1.83
N TRP A 552 2.06 27.48 -0.58
CA TRP A 552 1.52 28.28 0.52
C TRP A 552 2.38 29.48 0.90
N LEU A 553 3.71 29.30 0.87
CA LEU A 553 4.70 30.34 1.15
C LEU A 553 5.00 31.24 -0.06
N ASN A 554 4.25 31.09 -1.16
CA ASN A 554 4.47 31.81 -2.42
C ASN A 554 5.89 31.61 -3.00
N ILE A 555 6.46 30.42 -2.82
CA ILE A 555 7.73 30.02 -3.41
C ILE A 555 7.45 29.43 -4.80
N ALA A 556 8.00 30.06 -5.83
CA ALA A 556 7.88 29.56 -7.21
C ALA A 556 8.61 28.21 -7.36
N VAL A 557 7.89 27.20 -7.82
CA VAL A 557 8.43 25.85 -8.02
C VAL A 557 8.92 25.72 -9.46
N SER A 558 10.24 25.63 -9.64
CA SER A 558 10.82 25.43 -10.97
C SER A 558 10.52 24.01 -11.47
N PRO A 559 10.09 23.83 -12.74
CA PRO A 559 9.95 22.50 -13.34
C PRO A 559 11.25 21.66 -13.27
N GLN A 560 12.41 22.32 -13.22
CA GLN A 560 13.72 21.66 -13.09
C GLN A 560 13.90 20.94 -11.75
N TRP A 561 13.08 21.26 -10.74
CA TRP A 561 13.11 20.54 -9.47
C TRP A 561 12.51 19.14 -9.60
N GLY A 562 11.78 18.81 -10.69
CA GLY A 562 11.34 17.44 -10.94
C GLY A 562 10.48 16.82 -9.83
N LEU A 563 9.81 17.65 -9.02
CA LEU A 563 8.90 17.23 -7.96
C LEU A 563 7.69 16.52 -8.57
N THR A 564 7.26 15.42 -7.95
CA THR A 564 6.14 14.59 -8.43
C THR A 564 4.90 14.69 -7.55
N GLY A 565 4.97 15.47 -6.47
CA GLY A 565 3.84 15.72 -5.60
C GLY A 565 2.70 16.44 -6.31
N ARG A 566 1.50 16.32 -5.75
CA ARG A 566 0.28 16.96 -6.23
C ARG A 566 -0.13 18.12 -5.32
N LEU A 567 -0.69 19.17 -5.92
CA LEU A 567 -1.38 20.22 -5.18
C LEU A 567 -2.82 19.80 -4.85
N TYR A 568 -3.19 19.96 -3.58
CA TYR A 568 -4.55 19.83 -3.09
C TYR A 568 -5.09 21.24 -2.88
N ASN A 569 -6.13 21.60 -3.63
CA ASN A 569 -6.79 22.90 -3.52
C ASN A 569 -7.94 22.79 -2.51
N PRO A 570 -7.77 23.28 -1.28
CA PRO A 570 -8.81 23.19 -0.27
C PRO A 570 -9.99 24.08 -0.64
N THR A 571 -11.21 23.61 -0.41
CA THR A 571 -12.40 24.44 -0.48
C THR A 571 -12.35 25.46 0.65
N VAL A 572 -12.42 26.75 0.33
CA VAL A 572 -12.40 27.83 1.31
C VAL A 572 -13.83 28.29 1.57
N SER A 573 -14.26 28.29 2.83
CA SER A 573 -15.50 28.94 3.25
C SER A 573 -15.16 30.36 3.70
N LEU A 574 -15.46 31.35 2.86
CA LEU A 574 -15.41 32.75 3.28
C LEU A 574 -16.70 33.09 4.03
N PRO A 575 -16.66 33.89 5.11
CA PRO A 575 -17.86 34.44 5.71
C PRO A 575 -18.65 35.18 4.62
N THR A 576 -19.91 34.80 4.41
CA THR A 576 -20.86 35.64 3.68
C THR A 576 -21.17 36.83 4.58
N ASN A 577 -20.89 38.04 4.10
CA ASN A 577 -21.18 39.29 4.80
C ASN A 577 -22.64 39.42 5.23
#